data_AF-A0A9P0WZ73-F1
#
_entry.id   AF-A0A9P0WZ73-F1
#
_cell.length_a   1.000
_cell.length_b   1.000
_cell.length_c   1.000
_cell.angle_alpha   90.00
_cell.angle_beta   90.00
_cell.angle_gamma   90.00
#
_symmetry.space_group_name_H-M   'P 1'
#
loop_
_entity.id
_entity.type
_entity.pdbx_description
1 polymer ?
#
loop_
_entity_poly.entity_id
_entity_poly.type
_entity_poly.pdbx_seq_one_letter_code
_entity_poly.pdbx_strand_id
1 'polypeptide(L)'
;MLQLLDNDMKDDEERRGFYGVGYGDQVIFHESDVISTKNHARFVKAQHLASVTVVILYTSTILTAIYLMCSISLLYGAVKYKREYVLPWIMAACIAVVLLINFIIVFDGYPCIINLFGGHTIYHFGCTLFVLTFIYAICAVSSFALETGGRCHESITNNDERGERLLLLDHAAHSSLLSAAQLNKLSHGTRTHFV
;
A
#
# COMPACT_ATOMS: atom_id res chain seq x y z
N MET A 1 33.58 -5.76 52.35
CA MET A 1 32.59 -5.88 51.26
C MET A 1 31.68 -4.64 51.17
N LEU A 2 31.23 -4.05 52.30
CA LEU A 2 30.46 -2.79 52.30
C LEU A 2 31.23 -1.54 51.86
N GLN A 3 32.53 -1.43 52.18
CA GLN A 3 33.37 -0.29 51.73
C GLN A 3 33.64 -0.26 50.22
N LEU A 4 33.52 -1.40 49.55
CA LEU A 4 33.75 -1.49 48.11
C LEU A 4 32.49 -1.06 47.34
N LEU A 5 31.30 -1.26 47.92
CA LEU A 5 30.03 -0.78 47.38
C LEU A 5 29.86 0.74 47.55
N ASP A 6 30.37 1.30 48.65
CA ASP A 6 30.28 2.73 48.98
C ASP A 6 31.18 3.59 48.08
N ASN A 7 32.35 3.06 47.69
CA ASN A 7 33.24 3.72 46.74
C ASN A 7 32.70 3.65 45.29
N ASP A 8 32.08 2.54 44.89
CA ASP A 8 31.47 2.42 43.55
C ASP A 8 30.27 3.37 43.40
N MET A 9 29.50 3.58 44.48
CA MET A 9 28.39 4.54 44.51
C MET A 9 28.88 5.99 44.44
N LYS A 10 30.03 6.29 45.06
CA LYS A 10 30.65 7.63 45.06
C LYS A 10 31.30 8.00 43.73
N ASP A 11 31.90 7.01 43.06
CA ASP A 11 32.48 7.19 41.73
C ASP A 11 31.39 7.36 40.65
N ASP A 12 30.24 6.71 40.80
CA ASP A 12 29.07 6.92 39.93
C ASP A 12 28.40 8.30 40.14
N GLU A 13 28.51 8.87 41.34
CA GLU A 13 28.03 10.24 41.65
C GLU A 13 28.95 11.32 41.05
N GLU A 14 30.28 11.15 41.13
CA GLU A 14 31.24 12.04 40.46
C GLU A 14 31.10 12.00 38.93
N ARG A 15 30.81 10.82 38.36
CA ARG A 15 30.60 10.66 36.90
C ARG A 15 29.33 11.31 36.39
N ARG A 16 28.35 11.57 37.27
CA ARG A 16 27.09 12.28 36.98
C ARG A 16 27.14 13.77 37.35
N GLY A 17 28.28 14.28 37.81
CA GLY A 17 28.49 15.70 38.08
C GLY A 17 27.62 16.27 39.20
N PHE A 18 27.26 15.47 40.19
CA PHE A 18 26.54 15.93 41.39
C PHE A 18 27.54 16.30 42.49
N TYR A 19 27.70 17.60 42.75
CA TYR A 19 28.41 18.08 43.94
C TYR A 19 27.39 18.49 45.00
N GLY A 20 27.08 17.60 45.94
CA GLY A 20 26.34 17.96 47.15
C GLY A 20 27.30 18.58 48.17
N VAL A 21 27.41 19.91 48.21
CA VAL A 21 28.15 20.60 49.29
C VAL A 21 27.19 20.88 50.44
N GLY A 22 27.22 20.03 51.46
CA GLY A 22 26.45 20.24 52.69
C GLY A 22 27.12 21.28 53.58
N TYR A 23 26.46 22.43 53.79
CA TYR A 23 26.68 23.28 54.95
C TYR A 23 25.31 23.61 55.59
N GLY A 24 25.29 23.60 56.92
CA GLY A 24 24.13 23.56 57.82
C GLY A 24 22.85 24.33 57.44
N ASP A 25 21.73 23.71 57.82
CA ASP A 25 20.37 24.19 58.11
C ASP A 25 19.68 25.26 57.24
N GLN A 26 20.28 25.66 56.12
CA GLN A 26 19.58 26.40 55.07
C GLN A 26 19.91 25.80 53.70
N VAL A 27 18.92 25.11 53.14
CA VAL A 27 18.96 24.60 51.77
C VAL A 27 18.83 25.80 50.82
N ILE A 28 19.96 26.43 50.49
CA ILE A 28 20.03 27.42 49.43
C ILE A 28 20.26 26.62 48.13
N PHE A 29 19.18 26.46 47.36
CA PHE A 29 19.26 25.84 46.03
C PHE A 29 20.22 26.64 45.14
N HIS A 30 21.35 26.03 44.78
CA HIS A 30 22.30 26.62 43.84
C HIS A 30 21.63 26.70 42.45
N GLU A 31 21.71 27.85 41.80
CA GLU A 31 21.14 28.10 40.46
C GLU A 31 21.61 27.08 39.40
N SER A 32 22.75 26.43 39.64
CA SER A 32 23.31 25.28 38.94
C SER A 32 22.35 24.09 38.83
N ASP A 33 21.59 23.76 39.88
CA ASP A 33 20.65 22.64 39.91
C ASP A 33 19.41 22.92 39.07
N VAL A 34 18.99 24.18 39.01
CA VAL A 34 17.86 24.65 38.19
C VAL A 34 18.24 24.65 36.70
N ILE A 35 19.51 24.96 36.39
CA ILE A 35 20.05 24.87 35.03
C ILE A 35 20.25 23.40 34.61
N SER A 36 20.75 22.54 35.50
CA SER A 36 20.93 21.11 35.26
C SER A 36 19.59 20.39 35.02
N THR A 37 18.57 20.65 35.85
CA THR A 37 17.21 20.12 35.64
C THR A 37 16.53 20.65 34.37
N LYS A 38 16.71 21.94 34.02
CA LYS A 38 16.21 22.51 32.75
C LYS A 38 16.92 21.91 31.53
N ASN A 39 18.23 21.66 31.61
CA ASN A 39 19.00 21.03 30.55
C ASN A 39 18.65 19.55 30.40
N HIS A 40 18.45 18.84 31.51
CA HIS A 40 17.96 17.46 31.50
C HIS A 40 16.54 17.36 30.92
N ALA A 41 15.63 18.26 31.29
CA ALA A 41 14.29 18.32 30.72
C ALA A 41 14.31 18.64 29.21
N ARG A 42 15.22 19.50 28.74
CA ARG A 42 15.43 19.76 27.31
C ARG A 42 16.01 18.54 26.59
N PHE A 43 16.96 17.84 27.21
CA PHE A 43 17.55 16.63 26.65
C PHE A 43 16.52 15.49 26.54
N VAL A 44 15.70 15.27 27.55
CA VAL A 44 14.61 14.28 27.52
C VAL A 44 13.57 14.64 26.46
N LYS A 45 13.19 15.92 26.34
CA LYS A 45 12.31 16.40 25.26
C LYS A 45 12.93 16.19 23.88
N ALA A 46 14.21 16.49 23.71
CA ALA A 46 14.93 16.30 22.45
C ALA A 46 15.08 14.81 22.09
N GLN A 47 15.38 13.96 23.08
CA GLN A 47 15.46 12.50 22.91
C GLN A 47 14.09 11.91 22.56
N HIS A 48 13.02 12.36 23.21
CA HIS A 48 11.66 11.94 22.86
C HIS A 48 11.32 12.37 21.43
N LEU A 49 11.59 13.63 21.07
CA LEU A 49 11.36 14.13 19.71
C LEU A 49 12.16 13.35 18.66
N ALA A 50 13.43 13.05 18.94
CA ALA A 50 14.30 12.26 18.07
C ALA A 50 13.79 10.81 17.94
N SER A 51 13.31 10.20 19.02
CA SER A 51 12.73 8.85 18.95
C SER A 51 11.46 8.83 18.10
N VAL A 52 10.60 9.83 18.23
CA VAL A 52 9.37 9.97 17.44
C VAL A 52 9.68 10.18 15.96
N THR A 53 10.64 11.06 15.62
CA THR A 53 11.03 11.27 14.22
C THR A 53 11.62 10.01 13.59
N VAL A 54 12.45 9.27 14.33
CA VAL A 54 13.00 7.99 13.87
C VAL A 54 11.88 6.98 13.60
N VAL A 55 10.90 6.85 14.48
CA VAL A 55 9.74 5.96 14.25
C VAL A 55 8.93 6.39 13.01
N ILE A 56 8.71 7.68 12.81
CA ILE A 56 8.02 8.20 11.63
C ILE A 56 8.83 7.91 10.36
N LEU A 57 10.15 8.09 10.40
CA LEU A 57 11.03 7.82 9.26
C LEU A 57 11.06 6.33 8.90
N TYR A 58 11.14 5.44 9.89
CA TYR A 58 11.10 4.00 9.61
C TYR A 58 9.74 3.57 9.03
N THR A 59 8.64 4.03 9.61
CA THR A 59 7.30 3.70 9.13
C THR A 59 7.05 4.23 7.72
N SER A 60 7.46 5.47 7.42
CA SER A 60 7.34 6.04 6.07
C SER A 60 8.24 5.33 5.05
N THR A 61 9.44 4.92 5.44
CA THR A 61 10.36 4.17 4.57
C THR A 61 9.80 2.79 4.24
N ILE A 62 9.24 2.08 5.22
CA ILE A 62 8.60 0.78 5.01
C ILE A 62 7.40 0.91 4.07
N LEU A 63 6.53 1.91 4.29
CA LEU A 63 5.39 2.18 3.40
C LEU A 63 5.86 2.50 1.96
N THR A 64 6.93 3.27 1.82
CA THR A 64 7.51 3.61 0.51
C THR A 64 8.06 2.36 -0.19
N ALA A 65 8.74 1.48 0.55
CA ALA A 65 9.25 0.23 0.01
C ALA A 65 8.12 -0.70 -0.47
N ILE A 66 7.04 -0.82 0.32
CA ILE A 66 5.84 -1.58 -0.08
C ILE A 66 5.24 -0.99 -1.36
N TYR A 67 5.11 0.34 -1.43
CA TYR A 67 4.57 1.01 -2.62
C TYR A 67 5.45 0.80 -3.86
N LEU A 68 6.78 0.80 -3.72
CA LEU A 68 7.72 0.49 -4.81
C LEU A 68 7.59 -0.97 -5.28
N MET A 69 7.45 -1.92 -4.35
CA MET A 69 7.24 -3.32 -4.72
C MET A 69 5.92 -3.50 -5.47
N CYS A 70 4.87 -2.79 -5.05
CA CYS A 70 3.60 -2.76 -5.76
C CYS A 70 3.76 -2.15 -7.16
N SER A 71 4.49 -1.04 -7.31
CA SER A 71 4.64 -0.37 -8.62
C SER A 71 5.45 -1.21 -9.61
N ILE A 72 6.46 -1.94 -9.14
CA ILE A 72 7.19 -2.93 -9.95
C ILE A 72 6.25 -4.05 -10.41
N SER A 73 5.35 -4.52 -9.53
CA SER A 73 4.34 -5.52 -9.87
C SER A 73 3.36 -5.01 -10.93
N LEU A 74 2.95 -3.74 -10.85
CA LEU A 74 2.14 -3.10 -11.89
C LEU A 74 2.90 -3.02 -13.22
N LEU A 75 4.15 -2.57 -13.20
CA LEU A 75 4.96 -2.45 -14.41
C LEU A 75 5.13 -3.82 -15.09
N TYR A 76 5.35 -4.88 -14.31
CA TYR A 76 5.39 -6.24 -14.82
C TYR A 76 4.04 -6.69 -15.42
N GLY A 77 2.94 -6.38 -14.74
CA GLY A 77 1.58 -6.65 -15.23
C GLY A 77 1.25 -5.90 -16.53
N ALA A 78 1.70 -4.65 -16.66
CA ALA A 78 1.54 -3.83 -17.85
C ALA A 78 2.33 -4.38 -19.05
N VAL A 79 3.57 -4.83 -18.83
CA VAL A 79 4.41 -5.42 -19.89
C VAL A 79 3.88 -6.78 -20.36
N LYS A 80 3.39 -7.61 -19.44
CA LYS A 80 2.91 -8.97 -19.76
C LYS A 80 1.41 -9.08 -20.02
N TYR A 81 0.66 -7.98 -19.99
CA TYR A 81 -0.80 -7.94 -20.17
C TYR A 81 -1.57 -8.93 -19.29
N LYS A 82 -1.09 -9.18 -18.06
CA LYS A 82 -1.75 -10.07 -17.09
C LYS A 82 -2.44 -9.25 -16.00
N ARG A 83 -3.78 -9.29 -16.00
CA ARG A 83 -4.65 -8.52 -15.10
C ARG A 83 -4.46 -8.82 -13.62
N GLU A 84 -4.07 -10.06 -13.30
CA GLU A 84 -3.90 -10.55 -11.92
C GLU A 84 -2.92 -9.69 -11.10
N TYR A 85 -1.93 -9.07 -11.74
CA TYR A 85 -0.91 -8.26 -11.08
C TYR A 85 -1.25 -6.76 -11.00
N VAL A 86 -2.29 -6.30 -11.69
CA VAL A 86 -2.72 -4.88 -11.71
C VAL A 86 -3.65 -4.56 -10.54
N LEU A 87 -4.51 -5.51 -10.16
CA LEU A 87 -5.46 -5.38 -9.03
C LEU A 87 -4.80 -5.08 -7.67
N PRO A 88 -3.74 -5.79 -7.22
CA PRO A 88 -3.13 -5.50 -5.92
C PRO A 88 -2.51 -4.10 -5.85
N TRP A 89 -2.05 -3.54 -6.98
CA TRP A 89 -1.55 -2.17 -7.03
C TRP A 89 -2.66 -1.13 -6.84
N ILE A 90 -3.82 -1.32 -7.49
CA ILE A 90 -4.95 -0.39 -7.33
C ILE A 90 -5.41 -0.36 -5.87
N MET A 91 -5.50 -1.53 -5.22
CA MET A 91 -5.86 -1.61 -3.80
C MET A 91 -4.83 -0.91 -2.90
N ALA A 92 -3.53 -1.12 -3.15
CA ALA A 92 -2.47 -0.44 -2.41
C ALA A 92 -2.48 1.08 -2.63
N ALA A 93 -2.73 1.54 -3.87
CA ALA A 93 -2.83 2.96 -4.21
C ALA A 93 -4.04 3.63 -3.54
N CYS A 94 -5.18 2.96 -3.45
CA CYS A 94 -6.34 3.46 -2.70
C CYS A 94 -6.02 3.67 -1.22
N ILE A 95 -5.34 2.70 -0.58
CA ILE A 95 -4.91 2.82 0.81
C ILE A 95 -3.92 3.99 0.97
N ALA A 96 -2.98 4.14 0.04
CA ALA A 96 -2.01 5.23 0.04
C ALA A 96 -2.68 6.61 -0.06
N VAL A 97 -3.72 6.76 -0.88
CA VAL A 97 -4.50 8.02 -0.98
C VAL A 97 -5.17 8.35 0.35
N VAL A 98 -5.77 7.37 1.02
CA VAL A 98 -6.40 7.61 2.33
C VAL A 98 -5.35 8.06 3.36
N LEU A 99 -4.18 7.41 3.40
CA LEU A 99 -3.08 7.81 4.27
C LEU A 99 -2.58 9.22 3.96
N LEU A 100 -2.47 9.56 2.67
CA LEU A 100 -2.06 10.88 2.22
C LEU A 100 -3.03 11.98 2.68
N ILE A 101 -4.34 11.75 2.55
CA ILE A 101 -5.37 12.71 3.00
C ILE A 101 -5.28 12.92 4.51
N ASN A 102 -5.15 11.84 5.29
CA ASN A 102 -4.97 11.92 6.75
C ASN A 102 -3.71 12.73 7.10
N PHE A 103 -2.62 12.53 6.37
CA PHE A 103 -1.39 13.29 6.57
C PHE A 103 -1.61 14.78 6.29
N ILE A 104 -2.28 15.14 5.20
CA ILE A 104 -2.58 16.55 4.89
C ILE A 104 -3.41 17.20 6.01
N ILE A 105 -4.44 16.51 6.52
CA ILE A 105 -5.28 17.04 7.63
C ILE A 105 -4.46 17.27 8.90
N VAL A 106 -3.58 16.32 9.26
CA VAL A 106 -2.72 16.45 10.44
C VAL A 106 -1.74 17.62 10.26
N PHE A 107 -1.21 17.81 9.06
CA PHE A 107 -0.22 18.84 8.76
C PHE A 107 -0.82 20.25 8.69
N ASP A 108 -2.09 20.39 8.30
CA ASP A 108 -2.83 21.66 8.33
C ASP A 108 -2.97 22.20 9.77
N GLY A 109 -2.93 21.33 10.78
CA GLY A 109 -2.92 21.71 12.19
C GLY A 109 -1.62 22.38 12.68
N TYR A 110 -0.54 22.38 11.88
CA TYR A 110 0.77 22.91 12.28
C TYR A 110 1.13 24.19 11.50
N PRO A 111 1.02 25.39 12.13
CA PRO A 111 1.22 26.67 11.43
C PRO A 111 2.65 26.89 10.91
N CYS A 112 3.66 26.24 11.50
CA CYS A 112 5.04 26.28 11.00
C CYS A 112 5.18 25.72 9.58
N ILE A 113 4.38 24.72 9.22
CA ILE A 113 4.47 24.03 7.92
C ILE A 113 3.82 24.88 6.84
N ILE A 114 2.68 25.48 7.17
CA ILE A 114 1.97 26.42 6.30
C ILE A 114 2.85 27.63 5.98
N ASN A 115 3.59 28.13 6.97
CA ASN A 115 4.50 29.26 6.77
C ASN A 115 5.76 28.87 5.97
N LEU A 116 6.22 27.61 6.07
CA LEU A 116 7.34 27.09 5.27
C LEU A 116 7.01 27.04 3.76
N PHE A 117 5.75 26.76 3.42
CA PHE A 117 5.27 26.66 2.04
C PHE A 117 4.87 28.01 1.39
N GLY A 118 5.18 29.14 2.03
CA GLY A 118 4.91 30.46 1.47
C GLY A 118 3.47 30.95 1.69
N GLY A 119 2.73 30.33 2.62
CA GLY A 119 1.41 30.77 3.05
C GLY A 119 0.29 29.77 2.78
N HIS A 120 -0.84 30.03 3.45
CA HIS A 120 -2.01 29.14 3.49
C HIS A 120 -2.52 28.78 2.08
N THR A 121 -2.68 29.77 1.20
CA THR A 121 -3.26 29.55 -0.14
C THR A 121 -2.37 28.67 -1.03
N ILE A 122 -1.05 28.85 -0.96
CA ILE A 122 -0.09 28.08 -1.78
C ILE A 122 -0.01 26.64 -1.27
N TYR A 123 -0.02 26.44 0.05
CA TYR A 123 -0.05 25.11 0.67
C TYR A 123 -1.31 24.32 0.28
N HIS A 124 -2.49 24.92 0.39
CA HIS A 124 -3.76 24.27 0.03
C HIS A 124 -3.84 23.97 -1.48
N PHE A 125 -3.37 24.88 -2.33
CA PHE A 125 -3.30 24.66 -3.78
C PHE A 125 -2.35 23.51 -4.14
N GLY A 126 -1.17 23.47 -3.53
CA GLY A 126 -0.18 22.41 -3.72
C GLY A 126 -0.72 21.04 -3.28
N CYS A 127 -1.34 20.97 -2.10
CA CYS A 127 -1.95 19.74 -1.60
C CYS A 127 -3.08 19.26 -2.51
N THR A 128 -3.93 20.17 -2.99
CA THR A 128 -5.03 19.84 -3.91
C THR A 128 -4.51 19.29 -5.24
N LEU A 129 -3.49 19.93 -5.83
CA LEU A 129 -2.85 19.42 -7.05
C LEU A 129 -2.18 18.06 -6.83
N PHE A 130 -1.57 17.84 -5.66
CA PHE A 130 -0.92 16.57 -5.35
C PHE A 130 -1.94 15.43 -5.24
N VAL A 131 -3.06 15.66 -4.56
CA VAL A 131 -4.16 14.67 -4.48
C VAL A 131 -4.77 14.45 -5.87
N LEU A 132 -4.98 15.50 -6.65
CA LEU A 132 -5.57 15.40 -8.00
C LEU A 132 -4.69 14.58 -8.95
N THR A 133 -3.36 14.80 -8.93
CA THR A 133 -2.43 14.03 -9.77
C THR A 133 -2.40 12.55 -9.36
N PHE A 134 -2.51 12.25 -8.06
CA PHE A 134 -2.59 10.87 -7.57
C PHE A 134 -3.90 10.18 -8.00
N ILE A 135 -5.03 10.88 -7.91
CA ILE A 135 -6.33 10.37 -8.40
C ILE A 135 -6.26 10.13 -9.91
N TYR A 136 -5.68 11.06 -10.68
CA TYR A 136 -5.51 10.90 -12.12
C TYR A 136 -4.70 9.65 -12.46
N ALA A 137 -3.60 9.38 -11.73
CA ALA A 137 -2.79 8.18 -11.93
C ALA A 137 -3.59 6.89 -11.66
N ILE A 138 -4.41 6.86 -10.60
CA ILE A 138 -5.28 5.72 -10.30
C ILE A 138 -6.30 5.51 -11.42
N CYS A 139 -6.93 6.58 -11.90
CA CYS A 139 -7.89 6.53 -13.01
C CYS A 139 -7.24 6.02 -14.30
N ALA A 140 -6.04 6.50 -14.64
CA ALA A 140 -5.30 6.07 -15.84
C ALA A 140 -5.00 4.56 -15.79
N VAL A 141 -4.50 4.06 -14.65
CA VAL A 141 -4.24 2.63 -14.46
C VAL A 141 -5.52 1.81 -14.45
N SER A 142 -6.59 2.33 -13.84
CA SER A 142 -7.89 1.65 -13.82
C SER A 142 -8.48 1.53 -15.22
N SER A 143 -8.35 2.57 -16.04
CA SER A 143 -8.74 2.54 -17.45
C SER A 143 -7.97 1.45 -18.22
N PHE A 144 -6.66 1.36 -18.02
CA PHE A 144 -5.84 0.30 -18.61
C PHE A 144 -6.25 -1.11 -18.13
N ALA A 145 -6.59 -1.25 -16.85
CA ALA A 145 -7.07 -2.52 -16.28
C ALA A 145 -8.44 -2.94 -16.84
N LEU A 146 -9.33 -1.97 -17.11
CA LEU A 146 -10.64 -2.22 -17.72
C LEU A 146 -10.51 -2.61 -19.20
N GLU A 147 -9.66 -1.92 -19.96
CA GLU A 147 -9.45 -2.22 -21.38
C GLU A 147 -8.85 -3.62 -21.60
N THR A 148 -7.88 -3.99 -20.74
CA THR A 148 -7.31 -5.35 -20.75
C THR A 148 -8.31 -6.41 -20.28
N GLY A 149 -9.22 -6.07 -19.36
CA GLY A 149 -10.30 -6.96 -18.91
C GLY A 149 -11.39 -7.17 -19.97
N GLY A 150 -11.76 -6.13 -20.71
CA GLY A 150 -12.81 -6.18 -21.75
C GLY A 150 -12.46 -7.15 -22.89
N ARG A 151 -11.22 -7.09 -23.38
CA ARG A 151 -10.72 -8.00 -24.43
C ARG A 151 -10.73 -9.48 -24.00
N CYS A 152 -10.47 -9.76 -22.73
CA CYS A 152 -10.45 -11.11 -22.20
C CYS A 152 -11.88 -11.65 -22.01
N HIS A 153 -12.81 -10.81 -21.56
CA HIS A 153 -14.22 -11.18 -21.45
C HIS A 153 -14.86 -11.43 -22.82
N GLU A 154 -14.57 -10.56 -23.80
CA GLU A 154 -15.04 -10.71 -25.19
C GLU A 154 -14.47 -11.98 -25.85
N SER A 155 -13.22 -12.35 -25.55
CA SER A 155 -12.64 -13.61 -26.01
C SER A 155 -13.30 -14.85 -25.41
N ILE A 156 -13.73 -14.79 -24.14
CA ILE A 156 -14.38 -15.93 -23.47
C ILE A 156 -15.79 -16.11 -24.03
N THR A 157 -16.56 -15.03 -24.17
CA THR A 157 -17.92 -15.09 -24.73
C THR A 157 -17.93 -15.59 -26.18
N ASN A 158 -16.94 -15.18 -26.99
CA ASN A 158 -16.85 -15.61 -28.38
C ASN A 158 -16.42 -17.09 -28.50
N ASN A 159 -15.63 -17.60 -27.54
CA ASN A 159 -15.26 -19.02 -27.49
C ASN A 159 -16.43 -19.89 -27.02
N ASP A 160 -17.25 -19.43 -26.06
CA ASP A 160 -18.45 -20.14 -25.62
C ASP A 160 -19.49 -20.21 -26.74
N GLU A 161 -19.80 -19.10 -27.43
CA GLU A 161 -20.72 -19.13 -28.57
C GLU A 161 -20.24 -20.05 -29.69
N ARG A 162 -18.93 -20.12 -29.92
CA ARG A 162 -18.34 -20.99 -30.94
C ARG A 162 -18.34 -22.46 -30.50
N GLY A 163 -18.14 -22.73 -29.22
CA GLY A 163 -18.25 -24.07 -28.63
C GLY A 163 -19.69 -24.61 -28.67
N GLU A 164 -20.67 -23.78 -28.32
CA GLU A 164 -22.10 -24.14 -28.41
C GLU A 164 -22.51 -24.42 -29.87
N ARG A 165 -22.04 -23.61 -30.82
CA ARG A 165 -22.30 -23.84 -32.26
C ARG A 165 -21.69 -25.14 -32.77
N LEU A 166 -20.52 -25.54 -32.29
CA LEU A 166 -19.90 -26.81 -32.66
C LEU A 166 -20.66 -28.01 -32.08
N LEU A 167 -21.16 -27.91 -30.85
CA LEU A 167 -22.02 -28.95 -30.25
C LEU A 167 -23.35 -29.12 -30.99
N LEU A 168 -23.97 -28.02 -31.41
CA LEU A 168 -25.19 -28.07 -32.22
C LEU A 168 -24.93 -28.67 -33.60
N LEU A 169 -23.78 -28.39 -34.22
CA LEU A 169 -23.40 -28.96 -35.51
C LEU A 169 -23.17 -30.47 -35.42
N ASP A 170 -22.52 -30.94 -34.36
CA ASP A 170 -22.27 -32.37 -34.14
C ASP A 170 -23.59 -33.15 -33.91
N HIS A 171 -24.50 -32.56 -33.13
CA HIS A 171 -25.83 -33.14 -32.92
C HIS A 171 -26.65 -33.20 -34.21
N ALA A 172 -26.57 -32.16 -35.06
CA ALA A 172 -27.22 -32.12 -36.38
C ALA A 172 -26.60 -33.12 -37.38
N ALA A 173 -25.29 -33.32 -37.33
CA ALA A 173 -24.58 -34.27 -38.18
C ALA A 173 -24.93 -35.72 -37.80
N HIS A 174 -24.99 -36.04 -36.51
CA HIS A 174 -25.38 -37.36 -36.01
C HIS A 174 -26.84 -37.71 -36.35
N SER A 175 -27.76 -36.75 -36.20
CA SER A 175 -29.17 -36.94 -36.57
C SER A 175 -29.38 -37.06 -38.09
N SER A 176 -28.60 -36.33 -38.90
CA SER A 176 -28.61 -36.48 -40.37
C SER A 176 -28.04 -37.84 -40.82
N LEU A 177 -26.96 -38.32 -40.20
CA LEU A 177 -26.39 -39.65 -40.50
C LEU A 177 -27.35 -40.79 -40.15
N LEU A 178 -28.06 -40.70 -39.01
CA LEU A 178 -29.08 -41.66 -38.64
C LEU A 178 -30.25 -41.67 -39.64
N SER A 179 -30.70 -40.49 -40.07
CA SER A 179 -31.75 -40.35 -41.07
C SER A 179 -31.34 -40.93 -42.44
N ALA A 180 -30.10 -40.64 -42.90
CA ALA A 180 -29.55 -41.20 -44.13
C ALA A 180 -29.36 -42.73 -44.05
N ALA A 181 -28.95 -43.26 -42.89
CA ALA A 181 -28.81 -44.70 -42.68
C ALA A 181 -30.16 -45.42 -42.71
N GLN A 182 -31.23 -44.83 -42.15
CA GLN A 182 -32.58 -45.38 -42.26
C GLN A 182 -33.10 -45.36 -43.70
N LEU A 183 -32.82 -44.28 -44.45
CA LEU A 183 -33.22 -44.15 -45.85
C LEU A 183 -32.50 -45.17 -46.75
N ASN A 184 -31.22 -45.44 -46.49
CA ASN A 184 -30.48 -46.49 -47.20
C ASN A 184 -31.02 -47.90 -46.89
N LYS A 185 -31.39 -48.16 -45.63
CA LYS A 185 -32.01 -49.43 -45.22
C LYS A 185 -33.37 -49.67 -45.89
N LEU A 186 -34.16 -48.60 -46.07
CA LEU A 186 -35.42 -48.64 -46.80
C LEU A 186 -35.21 -48.87 -48.31
N SER A 187 -34.23 -48.20 -48.92
CA SER A 187 -33.87 -48.36 -50.35
C SER A 187 -33.43 -49.79 -50.70
N HIS A 188 -32.64 -50.42 -49.82
CA HIS A 188 -32.18 -51.80 -50.04
C HIS A 188 -33.29 -52.84 -49.83
N GLY A 189 -34.29 -52.55 -48.98
CA GLY A 189 -35.44 -53.43 -48.74
C GLY A 189 -36.47 -53.43 -49.88
N THR A 190 -36.64 -52.33 -50.60
CA THR A 190 -37.55 -52.27 -51.76
C THR A 190 -36.94 -52.91 -53.02
N ARG A 191 -35.61 -53.03 -53.10
CA ARG A 191 -34.93 -53.64 -54.25
C ARG A 191 -35.03 -55.17 -54.28
N THR A 192 -35.43 -55.82 -53.18
CA THR A 192 -35.62 -57.29 -53.11
C THR A 192 -37.08 -57.73 -53.31
N HIS A 193 -38.02 -56.79 -53.53
CA HIS A 193 -39.45 -57.09 -53.70
C HIS A 193 -39.98 -56.91 -55.13
N PHE A 194 -39.10 -56.56 -56.08
CA PHE A 194 -39.40 -56.53 -57.51
C PHE A 194 -38.48 -57.50 -58.28
N VAL A 195 -38.72 -58.80 -58.08
CA VAL A 195 -38.37 -59.88 -59.03
C VAL A 195 -39.53 -60.86 -59.03
#